data_AF-A0A3R9PNF9-F1
#
_entry.id   AF-A0A3R9PNF9-F1
#
_cell.length_a   1.000
_cell.length_b   1.000
_cell.length_c   1.000
_cell.angle_alpha   90.00
_cell.angle_beta   90.00
_cell.angle_gamma   90.00
#
_symmetry.space_group_name_H-M   'P 1'
#
loop_
_entity.id
_entity.type
_entity.pdbx_description
1 polymer ?
#
loop_
_entity_poly.entity_id
_entity_poly.type
_entity_poly.pdbx_seq_one_letter_code
_entity_poly.pdbx_strand_id
1 'polypeptide(L)'
;MNLNGIKEIVPHIFFCLIALFVLMPLGTSGYLFSLDLAPYARDVKAVGISFSQYGTSVPYMPFALLRFVLPDYVVQRVFLFVCLYLAGISAYYLSPKGIAGYYAGILYAVNPFTYVRIVAGQWGLLLPYSLLPLSLLLLNRAIEKKSYKTGAVFSLLSCVIAGNSHMLFLGSILWTLLVIISAFKGLKLNINPIKVGVFCALVSFLLNFYWIMPAVSSPGVVETVTLADLAEFAPKSKYPIYLALAGMYGFWRPYATAESFAGWPILLFIMLFISVYGAVSRWRDEKIGSTVKAVAIAGIIGFILSLSIWFAPSAWILSQGIMRGMRDSHKFVVLLALAYSYLGAIG
;
A
#
# COMPACT_ATOMS: atom_id res chain seq x y z
N MET A 1 -21.26 -31.87 -3.33
CA MET A 1 -20.22 -30.84 -3.09
C MET A 1 -20.92 -29.49 -2.98
N ASN A 2 -20.72 -28.74 -1.90
CA ASN A 2 -21.45 -27.49 -1.64
C ASN A 2 -21.04 -26.41 -2.64
N LEU A 3 -21.95 -25.99 -3.53
CA LEU A 3 -21.71 -24.98 -4.57
C LEU A 3 -21.23 -23.64 -3.98
N ASN A 4 -21.54 -23.35 -2.72
CA ASN A 4 -21.07 -22.14 -2.04
C ASN A 4 -19.56 -22.20 -1.74
N GLY A 5 -19.03 -23.37 -1.38
CA GLY A 5 -17.59 -23.55 -1.14
C GLY A 5 -16.76 -23.40 -2.42
N ILE A 6 -17.29 -23.86 -3.56
CA ILE A 6 -16.62 -23.70 -4.86
C ILE A 6 -16.51 -22.22 -5.22
N LYS A 7 -17.58 -21.44 -5.05
CA LYS A 7 -17.60 -19.99 -5.36
C LYS A 7 -16.61 -19.17 -4.52
N GLU A 8 -16.29 -19.60 -3.31
CA GLU A 8 -15.31 -18.94 -2.45
C GLU A 8 -13.87 -19.22 -2.88
N ILE A 9 -13.60 -20.39 -3.46
CA ILE A 9 -12.25 -20.80 -3.89
C ILE A 9 -11.85 -20.16 -5.24
N VAL A 10 -12.81 -19.90 -6.14
CA VAL A 10 -12.51 -19.38 -7.50
C VAL A 10 -11.64 -18.11 -7.48
N PRO A 11 -11.94 -17.06 -6.68
CA PRO A 11 -11.09 -15.87 -6.63
C PRO A 11 -9.66 -16.18 -6.16
N HIS A 12 -9.49 -17.10 -5.21
CA HIS A 12 -8.18 -17.52 -4.73
C HIS A 12 -7.37 -18.19 -5.85
N ILE A 13 -7.98 -19.13 -6.59
CA ILE A 13 -7.33 -19.76 -7.74
C ILE A 13 -6.96 -18.70 -8.78
N PHE A 14 -7.89 -17.80 -9.10
CA PHE A 14 -7.68 -16.75 -10.09
C PHE A 14 -6.47 -15.86 -9.73
N PHE A 15 -6.40 -15.33 -8.51
CA PHE A 15 -5.29 -14.47 -8.11
C PHE A 15 -3.98 -15.23 -7.90
N CYS A 16 -4.03 -16.53 -7.55
CA CYS A 16 -2.85 -17.39 -7.61
C CYS A 16 -2.31 -17.49 -9.05
N LEU A 17 -3.19 -17.72 -10.04
CA LEU A 17 -2.78 -17.80 -11.45
C LEU A 17 -2.23 -16.46 -11.97
N ILE A 18 -2.87 -15.34 -11.62
CA ILE A 18 -2.36 -14.00 -11.96
C ILE A 18 -0.97 -13.78 -11.35
N ALA A 19 -0.78 -14.09 -10.06
CA ALA A 19 0.52 -13.94 -9.40
C ALA A 19 1.60 -14.81 -10.07
N LEU A 20 1.29 -16.07 -10.42
CA LEU A 20 2.20 -16.95 -11.14
C LEU A 20 2.52 -16.42 -12.55
N PHE A 21 1.51 -15.96 -13.28
CA PHE A 21 1.69 -15.42 -14.63
C PHE A 21 2.59 -14.19 -14.65
N VAL A 22 2.41 -13.26 -13.71
CA VAL A 22 3.26 -12.07 -13.56
C VAL A 22 4.71 -12.45 -13.22
N LEU A 23 4.92 -13.51 -12.44
CA LEU A 23 6.24 -13.98 -12.04
C LEU A 23 6.90 -14.92 -13.05
N MET A 24 6.15 -15.45 -14.03
CA MET A 24 6.66 -16.40 -15.02
C MET A 24 7.87 -15.87 -15.81
N PRO A 25 7.87 -14.62 -16.32
CA PRO A 25 9.05 -14.05 -17.00
C PRO A 25 10.26 -13.88 -16.09
N LEU A 26 10.04 -13.85 -14.77
CA LEU A 26 11.08 -13.72 -13.74
C LEU A 26 11.64 -15.10 -13.31
N GLY A 27 11.20 -16.19 -13.96
CA GLY A 27 11.55 -17.57 -13.63
C GLY A 27 12.98 -17.99 -14.02
N THR A 28 13.68 -17.21 -14.86
CA THR A 28 15.07 -17.48 -15.28
C THR A 28 16.05 -17.49 -14.10
N SER A 29 17.11 -18.29 -14.17
CA SER A 29 18.13 -18.36 -13.12
C SER A 29 18.81 -16.99 -12.89
N GLY A 30 18.85 -16.51 -11.64
CA GLY A 30 19.52 -15.25 -11.28
C GLY A 30 18.77 -14.47 -10.17
N TYR A 31 19.42 -13.44 -9.63
CA TYR A 31 18.81 -12.50 -8.69
C TYR A 31 18.03 -11.43 -9.46
N LEU A 32 16.78 -11.19 -9.05
CA LEU A 32 15.87 -10.23 -9.70
C LEU A 32 15.97 -8.83 -9.11
N PHE A 33 16.50 -8.70 -7.90
CA PHE A 33 16.35 -7.50 -7.10
C PHE A 33 17.58 -6.61 -7.11
N SER A 34 17.32 -5.30 -7.20
CA SER A 34 18.34 -4.26 -7.26
C SER A 34 18.52 -3.49 -5.94
N LEU A 35 17.59 -3.61 -4.98
CA LEU A 35 17.64 -2.93 -3.68
C LEU A 35 17.57 -3.91 -2.49
N ASP A 36 16.38 -4.17 -1.94
CA ASP A 36 16.20 -4.73 -0.58
C ASP A 36 16.59 -6.21 -0.44
N LEU A 37 16.96 -6.90 -1.53
CA LEU A 37 17.32 -8.32 -1.54
C LEU A 37 18.54 -8.58 -2.46
N ALA A 38 19.48 -7.64 -2.51
CA ALA A 38 20.79 -7.91 -3.11
C ALA A 38 21.56 -8.95 -2.24
N PRO A 39 22.13 -10.01 -2.84
CA PRO A 39 22.75 -11.14 -2.13
C PRO A 39 24.05 -10.88 -1.38
N TYR A 40 24.41 -9.62 -1.13
CA TYR A 40 25.72 -9.26 -0.56
C TYR A 40 25.84 -9.44 0.96
N ALA A 41 24.89 -10.13 1.58
CA ALA A 41 24.73 -10.19 3.02
C ALA A 41 24.88 -11.61 3.59
N ARG A 42 25.98 -12.30 3.26
CA ARG A 42 26.41 -13.54 3.96
C ARG A 42 27.15 -13.27 5.26
N ASP A 43 27.37 -12.03 5.63
CA ASP A 43 27.83 -11.71 6.97
C ASP A 43 26.60 -11.67 7.88
N VAL A 44 26.60 -12.33 9.03
CA VAL A 44 25.47 -12.28 9.97
C VAL A 44 25.28 -10.85 10.51
N LYS A 45 26.32 -10.01 10.42
CA LYS A 45 26.22 -8.53 10.55
C LYS A 45 25.54 -7.86 9.35
N ALA A 46 25.64 -8.44 8.16
CA ALA A 46 25.03 -8.00 6.92
C ALA A 46 23.62 -8.57 6.66
N VAL A 47 23.16 -9.60 7.40
CA VAL A 47 21.74 -10.04 7.48
C VAL A 47 20.84 -8.93 8.06
N GLY A 48 21.36 -7.73 8.29
CA GLY A 48 20.60 -6.57 8.77
C GLY A 48 20.27 -6.66 10.26
N ILE A 49 20.90 -7.59 10.99
CA ILE A 49 20.80 -7.68 12.43
C ILE A 49 21.87 -6.74 13.04
N SER A 50 21.79 -5.46 12.70
CA SER A 50 22.45 -4.42 13.50
C SER A 50 21.47 -4.02 14.59
N PHE A 51 21.93 -4.02 15.86
CA PHE A 51 21.11 -3.60 17.02
C PHE A 51 20.45 -2.22 16.84
N SER A 52 20.96 -1.39 15.92
CA SER A 52 20.40 -0.08 15.55
C SER A 52 19.15 -0.11 14.65
N GLN A 53 18.80 -1.23 14.00
CA GLN A 53 17.63 -1.35 13.10
C GLN A 53 16.51 -2.26 13.66
N TYR A 54 16.62 -2.74 14.90
CA TYR A 54 15.73 -3.76 15.50
C TYR A 54 14.27 -3.33 15.64
N GLY A 55 13.98 -2.03 15.67
CA GLY A 55 12.62 -1.56 15.90
C GLY A 55 11.65 -2.07 14.83
N THR A 56 11.86 -1.73 13.56
CA THR A 56 10.91 -2.07 12.50
C THR A 56 11.14 -3.43 11.87
N SER A 57 12.20 -4.14 12.27
CA SER A 57 12.67 -5.37 11.59
C SER A 57 12.10 -6.68 12.15
N VAL A 58 11.50 -6.68 13.35
CA VAL A 58 10.90 -7.88 13.97
C VAL A 58 9.85 -8.58 13.08
N PRO A 59 8.95 -7.87 12.36
CA PRO A 59 8.03 -8.49 11.42
C PRO A 59 8.71 -9.26 10.29
N TYR A 60 10.01 -9.03 10.06
CA TYR A 60 10.80 -9.70 9.03
C TYR A 60 11.59 -10.91 9.52
N MET A 61 11.55 -11.19 10.83
CA MET A 61 12.25 -12.33 11.45
C MET A 61 11.86 -13.69 10.84
N PRO A 62 10.58 -13.99 10.54
CA PRO A 62 10.22 -15.24 9.86
C PRO A 62 10.94 -15.43 8.52
N PHE A 63 11.31 -14.34 7.86
CA PHE A 63 11.98 -14.37 6.55
C PHE A 63 13.46 -14.67 6.68
N ALA A 64 14.10 -14.13 7.72
CA ALA A 64 15.46 -14.51 8.06
C ALA A 64 15.54 -16.01 8.39
N LEU A 65 14.52 -16.55 9.06
CA LEU A 65 14.45 -17.98 9.39
C LEU A 65 14.33 -18.88 8.14
N LEU A 66 13.53 -18.47 7.13
CA LEU A 66 13.35 -19.24 5.90
C LEU A 66 14.64 -19.39 5.07
N ARG A 67 15.58 -18.45 5.19
CA ARG A 67 16.88 -18.50 4.48
C ARG A 67 17.80 -19.60 4.98
N PHE A 68 17.59 -20.12 6.19
CA PHE A 68 18.37 -21.27 6.68
C PHE A 68 18.03 -22.58 5.97
N VAL A 69 16.84 -22.65 5.34
CA VAL A 69 16.31 -23.89 4.75
C VAL A 69 16.20 -23.77 3.23
N LEU A 70 15.92 -22.57 2.70
CA LEU A 70 15.68 -22.34 1.29
C LEU A 70 16.73 -21.39 0.68
N PRO A 71 17.15 -21.61 -0.58
CA PRO A 71 17.99 -20.66 -1.30
C PRO A 71 17.32 -19.28 -1.41
N ASP A 72 18.10 -18.20 -1.34
CA ASP A 72 17.59 -16.82 -1.37
C ASP A 72 16.66 -16.56 -2.56
N TYR A 73 16.99 -17.05 -3.76
CA TYR A 73 16.16 -16.86 -4.95
C TYR A 73 14.77 -17.50 -4.82
N VAL A 74 14.63 -18.61 -4.08
CA VAL A 74 13.34 -19.26 -3.80
C VAL A 74 12.54 -18.39 -2.84
N VAL A 75 13.18 -17.96 -1.75
CA VAL A 75 12.58 -17.10 -0.73
C VAL A 75 12.05 -15.81 -1.36
N GLN A 76 12.83 -15.18 -2.23
CA GLN A 76 12.45 -13.99 -3.01
C GLN A 76 11.17 -14.20 -3.82
N ARG A 77 11.10 -15.30 -4.59
CA ARG A 77 9.97 -15.60 -5.46
C ARG A 77 8.70 -15.92 -4.67
N VAL A 78 8.83 -16.64 -3.57
CA VAL A 78 7.71 -16.91 -2.65
C VAL A 78 7.17 -15.60 -2.10
N PHE A 79 8.02 -14.65 -1.73
CA PHE A 79 7.55 -13.34 -1.25
C PHE A 79 6.83 -12.52 -2.29
N LEU A 80 7.37 -12.44 -3.51
CA LEU A 80 6.69 -11.73 -4.58
C LEU A 80 5.33 -12.37 -4.89
N PHE A 81 5.27 -13.70 -4.90
CA PHE A 81 4.03 -14.43 -5.10
C PHE A 81 3.02 -14.06 -4.02
N VAL A 82 3.41 -14.13 -2.75
CA VAL A 82 2.55 -13.77 -1.62
C VAL A 82 2.08 -12.32 -1.72
N CYS A 83 2.96 -11.36 -2.04
CA CYS A 83 2.59 -9.95 -2.19
C CYS A 83 1.56 -9.73 -3.31
N LEU A 84 1.79 -10.30 -4.49
CA LEU A 84 0.89 -10.18 -5.64
C LEU A 84 -0.46 -10.84 -5.38
N TYR A 85 -0.43 -12.06 -4.85
CA TYR A 85 -1.63 -12.80 -4.47
C TYR A 85 -2.45 -12.03 -3.42
N LEU A 86 -1.79 -11.57 -2.34
CA LEU A 86 -2.45 -10.82 -1.27
C LEU A 86 -3.01 -9.48 -1.78
N ALA A 87 -2.31 -8.79 -2.69
CA ALA A 87 -2.78 -7.54 -3.26
C ALA A 87 -4.07 -7.75 -4.04
N GLY A 88 -4.12 -8.78 -4.88
CA GLY A 88 -5.30 -9.08 -5.69
C GLY A 88 -6.48 -9.53 -4.83
N ILE A 89 -6.25 -10.48 -3.93
CA ILE A 89 -7.33 -11.06 -3.11
C ILE A 89 -7.87 -10.06 -2.08
N SER A 90 -7.03 -9.21 -1.50
CA SER A 90 -7.47 -8.21 -0.51
C SER A 90 -8.35 -7.14 -1.16
N ALA A 91 -7.96 -6.65 -2.34
CA ALA A 91 -8.75 -5.69 -3.11
C ALA A 91 -10.05 -6.32 -3.64
N TYR A 92 -10.03 -7.59 -4.05
CA TYR A 92 -11.24 -8.33 -4.40
C TYR A 92 -12.24 -8.39 -3.23
N TYR A 93 -11.77 -8.70 -2.02
CA TYR A 93 -12.65 -8.81 -0.85
C TYR A 93 -13.11 -7.47 -0.27
N LEU A 94 -12.40 -6.38 -0.54
CA LEU A 94 -12.84 -5.02 -0.22
C LEU A 94 -14.00 -4.58 -1.12
N SER A 95 -13.99 -5.00 -2.39
CA SER A 95 -14.93 -4.56 -3.43
C SER A 95 -16.17 -5.44 -3.55
N PRO A 96 -17.21 -5.01 -4.30
CA PRO A 96 -18.34 -5.87 -4.62
C PRO A 96 -17.88 -7.17 -5.31
N LYS A 97 -18.53 -8.29 -4.97
CA LYS A 97 -18.19 -9.60 -5.55
C LYS A 97 -18.49 -9.65 -7.06
N GLY A 98 -17.83 -10.57 -7.77
CA GLY A 98 -18.01 -10.74 -9.22
C GLY A 98 -17.01 -9.90 -10.02
N ILE A 99 -17.42 -9.42 -11.20
CA ILE A 99 -16.54 -8.72 -12.15
C ILE A 99 -15.88 -7.48 -11.51
N ALA A 100 -16.63 -6.71 -10.72
CA ALA A 100 -16.12 -5.57 -9.95
C ALA A 100 -14.94 -5.95 -9.04
N GLY A 101 -15.07 -7.04 -8.29
CA GLY A 101 -14.00 -7.54 -7.42
C GLY A 101 -12.78 -7.99 -8.20
N TYR A 102 -12.98 -8.65 -9.35
CA TYR A 102 -11.86 -9.02 -10.23
C TYR A 102 -11.15 -7.80 -10.80
N TYR A 103 -11.89 -6.78 -11.24
CA TYR A 103 -11.33 -5.50 -11.68
C TYR A 103 -10.45 -4.88 -10.57
N ALA A 104 -10.98 -4.75 -9.35
CA ALA A 104 -10.24 -4.20 -8.22
C ALA A 104 -8.96 -5.00 -7.95
N GLY A 105 -9.08 -6.32 -7.83
CA GLY A 105 -7.95 -7.19 -7.56
C GLY A 105 -6.87 -7.15 -8.64
N ILE A 106 -7.27 -7.20 -9.92
CA ILE A 106 -6.31 -7.14 -11.03
C ILE A 106 -5.62 -5.78 -11.04
N LEU A 107 -6.37 -4.68 -10.96
CA LEU A 107 -5.78 -3.34 -11.02
C LEU A 107 -4.85 -3.08 -9.83
N TYR A 108 -5.21 -3.51 -8.63
CA TYR A 108 -4.36 -3.31 -7.45
C TYR A 108 -3.10 -4.20 -7.48
N ALA A 109 -3.22 -5.45 -7.93
CA ALA A 109 -2.07 -6.35 -8.03
C ALA A 109 -1.16 -6.03 -9.22
N VAL A 110 -1.72 -5.61 -10.35
CA VAL A 110 -1.02 -5.46 -11.63
C VAL A 110 -1.21 -4.04 -12.16
N ASN A 111 -0.32 -3.16 -11.71
CA ASN A 111 -0.23 -1.78 -12.16
C ASN A 111 1.24 -1.32 -12.20
N PRO A 112 1.54 -0.17 -12.85
CA PRO A 112 2.91 0.33 -12.96
C PRO A 112 3.61 0.57 -11.62
N PHE A 113 2.88 1.00 -10.60
CA PHE A 113 3.42 1.16 -9.27
C PHE A 113 3.88 -0.20 -8.72
N THR A 114 3.03 -1.22 -8.75
CA THR A 114 3.40 -2.56 -8.27
C THR A 114 4.57 -3.14 -9.07
N TYR A 115 4.54 -3.01 -10.41
CA TYR A 115 5.59 -3.48 -11.29
C TYR A 115 6.96 -2.88 -10.94
N VAL A 116 7.06 -1.54 -10.81
CA VAL A 116 8.36 -0.92 -10.55
C VAL A 116 8.91 -1.28 -9.18
N ARG A 117 8.03 -1.52 -8.19
CA ARG A 117 8.44 -1.98 -6.85
C ARG A 117 8.90 -3.44 -6.86
N ILE A 118 8.34 -4.29 -7.72
CA ILE A 118 8.81 -5.67 -7.95
C ILE A 118 10.21 -5.63 -8.57
N VAL A 119 10.41 -4.86 -9.64
CA VAL A 119 11.71 -4.74 -10.33
C VAL A 119 12.78 -4.10 -9.41
N ALA A 120 12.39 -3.09 -8.64
CA ALA A 120 13.26 -2.50 -7.62
C ALA A 120 13.59 -3.49 -6.49
N GLY A 121 12.74 -4.49 -6.27
CA GLY A 121 12.85 -5.45 -5.19
C GLY A 121 12.42 -4.90 -3.84
N GLN A 122 11.47 -3.97 -3.82
CA GLN A 122 10.97 -3.33 -2.59
C GLN A 122 9.85 -4.14 -1.94
N TRP A 123 10.16 -5.40 -1.64
CA TRP A 123 9.21 -6.36 -1.06
C TRP A 123 8.71 -5.90 0.32
N GLY A 124 9.55 -5.23 1.12
CA GLY A 124 9.17 -4.65 2.41
C GLY A 124 8.14 -3.52 2.28
N LEU A 125 8.00 -2.92 1.10
CA LEU A 125 6.90 -2.01 0.79
C LEU A 125 5.68 -2.77 0.21
N LEU A 126 5.93 -3.74 -0.67
CA LEU A 126 4.88 -4.51 -1.37
C LEU A 126 4.02 -5.34 -0.41
N LEU A 127 4.59 -5.92 0.64
CA LEU A 127 3.83 -6.72 1.59
C LEU A 127 2.80 -5.86 2.35
N PRO A 128 3.18 -4.75 3.03
CA PRO A 128 2.20 -3.83 3.61
C PRO A 128 1.21 -3.25 2.59
N TYR A 129 1.67 -2.94 1.37
CA TYR A 129 0.81 -2.49 0.27
C TYR A 129 -0.29 -3.51 -0.02
N SER A 130 0.07 -4.79 -0.16
CA SER A 130 -0.86 -5.87 -0.46
C SER A 130 -1.96 -6.06 0.60
N LEU A 131 -1.72 -5.61 1.83
CA LEU A 131 -2.63 -5.75 2.97
C LEU A 131 -3.49 -4.50 3.21
N LEU A 132 -3.20 -3.39 2.54
CA LEU A 132 -3.91 -2.13 2.75
C LEU A 132 -5.41 -2.23 2.45
N PRO A 133 -5.89 -2.87 1.36
CA PRO A 133 -7.33 -3.04 1.11
C PRO A 133 -8.02 -3.87 2.20
N LEU A 134 -7.36 -4.93 2.69
CA LEU A 134 -7.89 -5.76 3.77
C LEU A 134 -7.97 -4.98 5.09
N SER A 135 -6.98 -4.13 5.37
CA SER A 135 -7.00 -3.26 6.56
C SER A 135 -8.19 -2.30 6.54
N LEU A 136 -8.49 -1.71 5.36
CA LEU A 136 -9.64 -0.84 5.17
C LEU A 136 -10.97 -1.59 5.38
N LEU A 137 -11.08 -2.79 4.82
CA LEU A 137 -12.25 -3.66 5.01
C LEU A 137 -12.48 -4.00 6.49
N LEU A 138 -11.44 -4.39 7.21
CA LEU A 138 -11.54 -4.76 8.62
C LEU A 138 -11.91 -3.57 9.50
N LEU A 139 -11.30 -2.41 9.28
CA LEU A 139 -11.64 -1.20 10.04
C LEU A 139 -13.08 -0.76 9.75
N ASN A 140 -13.50 -0.76 8.50
CA ASN A 140 -14.88 -0.42 8.14
C ASN A 140 -15.88 -1.37 8.82
N ARG A 141 -15.63 -2.69 8.78
CA ARG A 141 -16.46 -3.69 9.48
C ARG A 141 -16.47 -3.49 11.00
N ALA A 142 -15.32 -3.15 11.60
CA ALA A 142 -15.23 -2.87 13.02
C ALA A 142 -16.10 -1.66 13.42
N ILE A 143 -16.09 -0.61 12.60
CA ILE A 143 -16.90 0.60 12.79
C ILE A 143 -18.39 0.29 12.61
N GLU A 144 -18.77 -0.32 11.49
CA GLU A 144 -20.17 -0.66 11.16
C GLU A 144 -20.81 -1.55 12.22
N LYS A 145 -20.09 -2.60 12.65
CA LYS A 145 -20.58 -3.59 13.63
C LYS A 145 -20.28 -3.21 15.07
N LYS A 146 -19.60 -2.08 15.32
CA LYS A 146 -19.10 -1.68 16.65
C LYS A 146 -18.31 -2.80 17.33
N SER A 147 -17.53 -3.54 16.54
CA SER A 147 -16.88 -4.78 16.96
C SER A 147 -15.43 -4.56 17.34
N TYR A 148 -15.13 -4.49 18.64
CA TYR A 148 -13.75 -4.41 19.15
C TYR A 148 -12.93 -5.67 18.82
N LYS A 149 -13.57 -6.84 18.69
CA LYS A 149 -12.89 -8.05 18.22
C LYS A 149 -12.36 -7.88 16.79
N THR A 150 -13.19 -7.34 15.89
CA THR A 150 -12.76 -7.03 14.51
C THR A 150 -11.70 -5.92 14.52
N GLY A 151 -11.86 -4.93 15.40
CA GLY A 151 -10.86 -3.88 15.63
C GLY A 151 -9.50 -4.42 16.08
N ALA A 152 -9.47 -5.40 16.98
CA ALA A 152 -8.22 -6.05 17.41
C ALA A 152 -7.54 -6.82 16.27
N VAL A 153 -8.32 -7.51 15.42
CA VAL A 153 -7.77 -8.16 14.21
C VAL A 153 -7.21 -7.12 13.23
N PHE A 154 -7.89 -5.98 13.05
CA PHE A 154 -7.34 -4.86 12.30
C PHE A 154 -6.03 -4.36 12.93
N SER A 155 -5.96 -4.20 14.26
CA SER A 155 -4.75 -3.74 14.94
C SER A 155 -3.58 -4.70 14.76
N LEU A 156 -3.81 -6.02 14.81
CA LEU A 156 -2.79 -7.03 14.49
C LEU A 156 -2.30 -6.89 13.04
N LEU A 157 -3.23 -6.75 12.08
CA LEU A 157 -2.86 -6.53 10.67
C LEU A 157 -2.06 -5.23 10.48
N SER A 158 -2.43 -4.17 11.21
CA SER A 158 -1.71 -2.89 11.17
C SER A 158 -0.26 -3.03 11.67
N CYS A 159 0.04 -4.01 12.53
CA CYS A 159 1.41 -4.29 12.96
C CYS A 159 2.25 -4.93 11.86
N VAL A 160 1.63 -5.77 11.02
CA VAL A 160 2.29 -6.29 9.82
C VAL A 160 2.58 -5.16 8.84
N ILE A 161 1.62 -4.24 8.66
CA ILE A 161 1.80 -3.03 7.84
C ILE A 161 2.90 -2.12 8.43
N ALA A 162 2.99 -2.04 9.77
CA ALA A 162 3.99 -1.28 10.50
C ALA A 162 5.43 -1.79 10.33
N GLY A 163 5.63 -2.99 9.78
CA GLY A 163 6.95 -3.42 9.30
C GLY A 163 7.55 -2.44 8.29
N ASN A 164 6.74 -1.56 7.68
CA ASN A 164 7.20 -0.42 6.92
C ASN A 164 6.57 0.87 7.44
N SER A 165 7.37 1.75 8.04
CA SER A 165 6.89 3.01 8.63
C SER A 165 6.19 3.93 7.63
N HIS A 166 6.63 3.95 6.37
CA HIS A 166 5.97 4.74 5.32
C HIS A 166 4.57 4.20 5.02
N MET A 167 4.41 2.88 4.97
CA MET A 167 3.12 2.25 4.70
C MET A 167 2.17 2.39 5.88
N LEU A 168 2.69 2.37 7.12
CA LEU A 168 1.91 2.71 8.30
C LEU A 168 1.41 4.15 8.25
N PHE A 169 2.26 5.09 7.83
CA PHE A 169 1.87 6.49 7.66
C PHE A 169 0.80 6.67 6.57
N LEU A 170 0.95 6.03 5.41
CA LEU A 170 -0.05 6.08 4.35
C LEU A 170 -1.37 5.42 4.78
N GLY A 171 -1.29 4.29 5.48
CA GLY A 171 -2.44 3.63 6.08
C GLY A 171 -3.13 4.53 7.10
N SER A 172 -2.39 5.21 7.98
CA SER A 172 -2.97 6.07 9.01
C SER A 172 -3.73 7.26 8.44
N ILE A 173 -3.29 7.84 7.31
CA ILE A 173 -4.07 8.85 6.57
C ILE A 173 -5.43 8.27 6.18
N LEU A 174 -5.43 7.13 5.49
CA LEU A 174 -6.65 6.47 5.01
C LEU A 174 -7.59 6.08 6.16
N TRP A 175 -7.06 5.45 7.21
CA TRP A 175 -7.85 4.98 8.35
C TRP A 175 -8.43 6.14 9.16
N THR A 176 -7.66 7.22 9.34
CA THR A 176 -8.11 8.43 10.03
C THR A 176 -9.23 9.11 9.25
N LEU A 177 -9.08 9.24 7.92
CA LEU A 177 -10.13 9.77 7.07
C LEU A 177 -11.41 8.93 7.17
N LEU A 178 -11.31 7.59 7.15
CA LEU A 178 -12.46 6.72 7.33
C LEU A 178 -13.15 6.95 8.67
N VAL A 179 -12.40 7.00 9.77
CA VAL A 179 -12.95 7.21 11.13
C VAL A 179 -13.64 8.57 11.23
N ILE A 180 -12.99 9.64 10.79
CA ILE A 180 -13.54 11.00 10.82
C ILE A 180 -14.81 11.06 9.97
N ILE A 181 -14.74 10.66 8.70
CA ILE A 181 -15.89 10.75 7.79
C ILE A 181 -17.04 9.86 8.27
N SER A 182 -16.76 8.68 8.81
CA SER A 182 -17.80 7.80 9.38
C SER A 182 -18.45 8.40 10.63
N ALA A 183 -17.71 9.22 11.39
CA ALA A 183 -18.24 9.93 12.55
C ALA A 183 -19.21 11.06 12.16
N PHE A 184 -19.07 11.65 10.97
CA PHE A 184 -19.91 12.75 10.51
C PHE A 184 -20.93 12.29 9.46
N LYS A 185 -22.21 12.19 9.85
CA LYS A 185 -23.33 12.04 8.91
C LYS A 185 -24.07 13.37 8.78
N GLY A 186 -23.67 14.17 7.80
CA GLY A 186 -24.10 15.58 7.70
C GLY A 186 -23.51 16.39 8.86
N LEU A 187 -24.35 17.16 9.56
CA LEU A 187 -23.95 17.94 10.74
C LEU A 187 -24.01 17.15 12.06
N LYS A 188 -24.44 15.87 12.02
CA LYS A 188 -24.58 15.05 13.23
C LYS A 188 -23.32 14.22 13.48
N LEU A 189 -22.77 14.36 14.68
CA LEU A 189 -21.65 13.57 15.17
C LEU A 189 -22.15 12.24 15.76
N ASN A 190 -21.63 11.13 15.23
CA ASN A 190 -21.72 9.81 15.82
C ASN A 190 -20.38 9.46 16.46
N ILE A 191 -20.35 9.28 17.77
CA ILE A 191 -19.11 9.02 18.51
C ILE A 191 -18.60 7.57 18.36
N ASN A 192 -19.43 6.64 17.87
CA ASN A 192 -19.06 5.22 17.83
C ASN A 192 -17.87 4.91 16.91
N PRO A 193 -17.79 5.43 15.67
CA PRO A 193 -16.60 5.31 14.83
C PRO A 193 -15.32 5.82 15.53
N ILE A 194 -15.43 6.94 16.27
CA ILE A 194 -14.30 7.50 17.03
C ILE A 194 -13.88 6.56 18.13
N LYS A 195 -14.81 6.01 18.94
CA LYS A 195 -14.48 5.04 20.00
C LYS A 195 -13.77 3.80 19.44
N VAL A 196 -14.28 3.24 18.34
CA VAL A 196 -13.65 2.09 17.67
C VAL A 196 -12.29 2.46 17.10
N GLY A 197 -12.18 3.62 16.44
CA GLY A 197 -10.93 4.13 15.87
C GLY A 197 -9.85 4.35 16.94
N VAL A 198 -10.21 4.98 18.06
CA VAL A 198 -9.32 5.20 19.21
C VAL A 198 -8.89 3.87 19.81
N PHE A 199 -9.81 2.92 20.02
CA PHE A 199 -9.45 1.58 20.47
C PHE A 199 -8.43 0.93 19.53
N CYS A 200 -8.70 0.93 18.22
CA CYS A 200 -7.79 0.35 17.24
C CYS A 200 -6.43 1.03 17.26
N ALA A 201 -6.39 2.37 17.32
CA ALA A 201 -5.17 3.15 17.38
C ALA A 201 -4.36 2.86 18.65
N LEU A 202 -5.00 2.76 19.82
CA LEU A 202 -4.34 2.42 21.08
C LEU A 202 -3.76 1.01 21.06
N VAL A 203 -4.52 0.01 20.61
CA VAL A 203 -4.02 -1.37 20.51
C VAL A 203 -2.88 -1.45 19.50
N SER A 204 -3.00 -0.81 18.34
CA SER A 204 -1.92 -0.74 17.36
C SER A 204 -0.68 -0.04 17.91
N PHE A 205 -0.84 1.05 18.65
CA PHE A 205 0.26 1.75 19.30
C PHE A 205 0.96 0.87 20.32
N LEU A 206 0.21 0.19 21.20
CA LEU A 206 0.78 -0.72 22.21
C LEU A 206 1.57 -1.87 21.56
N LEU A 207 1.04 -2.47 20.49
CA LEU A 207 1.72 -3.55 19.77
C LEU A 207 2.98 -3.08 19.03
N ASN A 208 3.06 -1.80 18.67
CA ASN A 208 4.20 -1.20 17.98
C ASN A 208 5.10 -0.37 18.91
N PHE A 209 4.77 -0.33 20.20
CA PHE A 209 5.44 0.52 21.18
C PHE A 209 6.94 0.25 21.25
N TYR A 210 7.32 -1.03 21.10
CA TYR A 210 8.71 -1.49 21.15
C TYR A 210 9.63 -0.82 20.12
N TRP A 211 9.09 -0.35 18.99
CA TRP A 211 9.88 0.33 17.96
C TRP A 211 9.56 1.81 17.81
N ILE A 212 8.31 2.20 18.07
CA ILE A 212 7.92 3.62 18.05
C ILE A 212 8.72 4.38 19.11
N MET A 213 8.89 3.82 20.31
CA MET A 213 9.62 4.49 21.38
C MET A 213 11.08 4.77 21.01
N PRO A 214 11.90 3.78 20.58
CA PRO A 214 13.24 4.05 20.08
C PRO A 214 13.29 5.07 18.94
N ALA A 215 12.35 4.99 18.00
CA ALA A 215 12.30 5.88 16.84
C ALA A 215 12.01 7.34 17.21
N VAL A 216 11.20 7.58 18.24
CA VAL A 216 10.91 8.93 18.75
C VAL A 216 12.01 9.43 19.68
N SER A 217 12.64 8.54 20.46
CA SER A 217 13.69 8.90 21.40
C SER A 217 15.07 9.12 20.75
N SER A 218 15.26 8.70 19.50
CA SER A 218 16.52 8.85 18.76
C SER A 218 16.35 9.80 17.56
N PRO A 219 16.51 11.13 17.76
CA PRO A 219 16.57 12.08 16.66
C PRO A 219 17.84 11.79 15.85
N GLY A 220 17.72 11.62 14.52
CA GLY A 220 18.94 11.48 13.71
C GLY A 220 18.76 11.27 12.22
N VAL A 221 17.86 10.39 11.77
CA VAL A 221 17.86 10.00 10.34
C VAL A 221 16.95 10.87 9.47
N VAL A 222 15.86 11.38 10.03
CA VAL A 222 14.89 12.19 9.26
C VAL A 222 15.36 13.64 9.14
N GLU A 223 16.08 14.15 10.14
CA GLU A 223 16.58 15.52 10.18
C GLU A 223 17.72 15.75 9.17
N THR A 224 18.45 14.69 8.81
CA THR A 224 19.51 14.75 7.78
C THR A 224 18.98 14.79 6.35
N VAL A 225 17.68 14.58 6.12
CA VAL A 225 17.10 14.65 4.79
C VAL A 225 16.87 16.11 4.40
N THR A 226 17.49 16.52 3.30
CA THR A 226 17.49 17.89 2.78
C THR A 226 16.55 18.05 1.57
N LEU A 227 16.37 19.29 1.10
CA LEU A 227 15.70 19.57 -0.16
C LEU A 227 16.44 18.97 -1.38
N ALA A 228 17.77 18.84 -1.29
CA ALA A 228 18.56 18.22 -2.35
C ALA A 228 18.24 16.72 -2.45
N ASP A 229 18.07 16.04 -1.31
CA ASP A 229 17.61 14.65 -1.29
C ASP A 229 16.20 14.54 -1.90
N LEU A 230 15.28 15.42 -1.51
CA LEU A 230 13.93 15.45 -2.07
C LEU A 230 13.92 15.63 -3.60
N ALA A 231 14.84 16.42 -4.13
CA ALA A 231 15.00 16.61 -5.57
C ALA A 231 15.58 15.36 -6.27
N GLU A 232 16.55 14.69 -5.65
CA GLU A 232 17.15 13.47 -6.21
C GLU A 232 16.14 12.31 -6.29
N PHE A 233 15.34 12.15 -5.22
CA PHE A 233 14.30 11.14 -5.10
C PHE A 233 12.95 11.59 -5.68
N ALA A 234 12.88 12.75 -6.33
CA ALA A 234 11.67 13.23 -6.96
C ALA A 234 11.24 12.32 -8.12
N PRO A 235 9.94 12.31 -8.47
CA PRO A 235 9.44 11.56 -9.60
C PRO A 235 10.08 12.01 -10.92
N LYS A 236 10.48 11.03 -11.75
CA LYS A 236 11.08 11.24 -13.08
C LYS A 236 10.26 10.48 -14.12
N SER A 237 9.99 11.09 -15.27
CA SER A 237 9.23 10.47 -16.37
C SER A 237 9.52 11.17 -17.71
N LYS A 238 9.24 10.47 -18.82
CA LYS A 238 9.22 11.07 -20.17
C LYS A 238 7.94 11.87 -20.44
N TYR A 239 6.87 11.60 -19.70
CA TYR A 239 5.60 12.31 -19.79
C TYR A 239 5.58 13.49 -18.82
N PRO A 240 4.67 14.48 -19.00
CA PRO A 240 4.41 15.48 -17.98
C PRO A 240 4.13 14.82 -16.62
N ILE A 241 4.79 15.30 -15.57
CA ILE A 241 4.90 14.53 -14.32
C ILE A 241 3.55 14.22 -13.66
N TYR A 242 2.58 15.11 -13.80
CA TYR A 242 1.22 14.91 -13.30
C TYR A 242 0.50 13.77 -14.04
N LEU A 243 0.70 13.63 -15.36
CA LEU A 243 0.15 12.49 -16.13
C LEU A 243 0.87 11.19 -15.78
N ALA A 244 2.20 11.25 -15.60
CA ALA A 244 2.98 10.10 -15.18
C ALA A 244 2.49 9.56 -13.83
N LEU A 245 2.38 10.43 -12.81
CA LEU A 245 1.91 10.05 -11.48
C LEU A 245 0.44 9.61 -11.48
N ALA A 246 -0.43 10.26 -12.26
CA ALA A 246 -1.80 9.79 -12.47
C ALA A 246 -1.83 8.40 -13.10
N GLY A 247 -0.91 8.12 -14.02
CA GLY A 247 -0.66 6.79 -14.57
C GLY A 247 0.04 5.81 -13.62
N MET A 248 0.29 6.18 -12.35
CA MET A 248 1.05 5.40 -11.37
C MET A 248 2.54 5.16 -11.76
N TYR A 249 3.07 5.96 -12.68
CA TYR A 249 4.49 6.07 -13.02
C TYR A 249 5.19 7.14 -12.18
N GLY A 250 6.43 7.48 -12.55
CA GLY A 250 7.20 8.51 -11.87
C GLY A 250 8.11 7.94 -10.79
N PHE A 251 8.63 6.72 -10.95
CA PHE A 251 9.67 6.23 -10.06
C PHE A 251 10.99 6.97 -10.34
N TRP A 252 11.70 7.36 -9.28
CA TRP A 252 12.90 8.19 -9.39
C TRP A 252 14.11 7.48 -10.02
N ARG A 253 14.13 6.14 -10.05
CA ARG A 253 15.16 5.37 -10.77
C ARG A 253 14.70 4.99 -12.18
N PRO A 254 15.63 5.01 -13.16
CA PRO A 254 15.35 4.51 -14.49
C PRO A 254 15.28 2.98 -14.48
N TYR A 255 14.07 2.43 -14.58
CA TYR A 255 13.86 1.04 -14.95
C TYR A 255 13.13 0.99 -16.30
N ALA A 256 13.14 -0.17 -16.96
CA ALA A 256 12.23 -0.42 -18.08
C ALA A 256 10.79 -0.45 -17.54
N THR A 257 10.17 0.73 -17.42
CA THR A 257 8.82 0.92 -16.89
C THR A 257 7.79 0.63 -17.97
N ALA A 258 6.54 0.41 -17.54
CA ALA A 258 5.43 0.33 -18.48
C ALA A 258 5.19 1.66 -19.25
N GLU A 259 5.96 2.74 -19.02
CA GLU A 259 5.95 3.93 -19.89
C GLU A 259 6.32 3.59 -21.34
N SER A 260 6.95 2.44 -21.57
CA SER A 260 7.18 1.87 -22.90
C SER A 260 5.92 1.34 -23.59
N PHE A 261 4.84 1.10 -22.86
CA PHE A 261 3.56 0.63 -23.40
C PHE A 261 2.71 1.80 -23.89
N ALA A 262 2.65 1.97 -25.22
CA ALA A 262 1.93 3.07 -25.87
C ALA A 262 0.41 3.13 -25.53
N GLY A 263 -0.20 2.00 -25.14
CA GLY A 263 -1.61 1.94 -24.76
C GLY A 263 -1.93 2.47 -23.36
N TRP A 264 -0.93 2.79 -22.54
CA TRP A 264 -1.16 3.17 -21.15
C TRP A 264 -2.00 4.43 -20.95
N PRO A 265 -1.81 5.53 -21.71
CA PRO A 265 -2.65 6.71 -21.57
C PRO A 265 -4.15 6.41 -21.75
N ILE A 266 -4.49 5.51 -22.67
CA ILE A 266 -5.88 5.08 -22.90
C ILE A 266 -6.41 4.35 -21.67
N LEU A 267 -5.64 3.40 -21.12
CA LEU A 267 -6.00 2.70 -19.90
C LEU A 267 -6.16 3.67 -18.72
N LEU A 268 -5.26 4.65 -18.59
CA LEU A 268 -5.37 5.71 -17.57
C LEU A 268 -6.71 6.45 -17.68
N PHE A 269 -7.09 6.91 -18.87
CA PHE A 269 -8.37 7.60 -19.05
C PHE A 269 -9.56 6.71 -18.70
N ILE A 270 -9.54 5.44 -19.10
CA ILE A 270 -10.61 4.48 -18.75
C ILE A 270 -10.68 4.31 -17.23
N MET A 271 -9.56 4.02 -16.57
CA MET A 271 -9.48 3.81 -15.12
C MET A 271 -9.90 5.06 -14.34
N LEU A 272 -9.45 6.24 -14.78
CA LEU A 272 -9.82 7.51 -14.17
C LEU A 272 -11.31 7.77 -14.33
N PHE A 273 -11.87 7.58 -15.54
CA PHE A 273 -13.28 7.78 -15.81
C PHE A 273 -14.17 6.91 -14.92
N ILE A 274 -13.93 5.59 -14.89
CA ILE A 274 -14.73 4.66 -14.06
C ILE A 274 -14.55 4.94 -12.56
N SER A 275 -13.35 5.34 -12.12
CA SER A 275 -13.10 5.70 -10.73
C SER A 275 -13.83 6.97 -10.31
N VAL A 276 -13.84 7.99 -11.17
CA VAL A 276 -14.59 9.23 -10.93
C VAL A 276 -16.09 8.93 -10.95
N TYR A 277 -16.56 8.14 -11.92
CA TYR A 277 -17.95 7.73 -11.99
C TYR A 277 -18.40 6.97 -10.73
N GLY A 278 -17.61 6.00 -10.27
CA GLY A 278 -17.86 5.27 -9.02
C GLY A 278 -17.85 6.16 -7.79
N ALA A 279 -16.89 7.10 -7.70
CA ALA A 279 -16.84 8.06 -6.61
C ALA A 279 -18.09 8.96 -6.58
N VAL A 280 -18.50 9.52 -7.72
CA VAL A 280 -19.63 10.44 -7.83
C VAL A 280 -20.95 9.71 -7.60
N SER A 281 -21.16 8.58 -8.27
CA SER A 281 -22.41 7.80 -8.18
C SER A 281 -22.65 7.24 -6.78
N ARG A 282 -21.58 6.90 -6.04
CA ARG A 282 -21.66 6.34 -4.69
C ARG A 282 -21.30 7.31 -3.56
N TRP A 283 -21.10 8.59 -3.87
CA TRP A 283 -20.70 9.60 -2.89
C TRP A 283 -21.68 9.75 -1.72
N ARG A 284 -22.97 9.59 -2.01
CA ARG A 284 -24.07 9.75 -1.05
C ARG A 284 -24.67 8.42 -0.57
N ASP A 285 -24.06 7.29 -0.93
CA ASP A 285 -24.54 5.97 -0.53
C ASP A 285 -24.48 5.83 1.01
N GLU A 286 -25.57 5.39 1.62
CA GLU A 286 -25.67 5.31 3.08
C GLU A 286 -24.78 4.24 3.71
N LYS A 287 -24.46 3.19 2.96
CA LYS A 287 -23.68 2.05 3.42
C LYS A 287 -22.19 2.25 3.13
N ILE A 288 -21.85 2.57 1.90
CA ILE A 288 -20.43 2.64 1.47
C ILE A 288 -19.90 4.07 1.34
N GLY A 289 -20.74 5.10 1.45
CA GLY A 289 -20.37 6.48 1.16
C GLY A 289 -19.23 7.04 2.02
N SER A 290 -19.07 6.60 3.27
CA SER A 290 -17.92 6.99 4.10
C SER A 290 -16.60 6.42 3.54
N THR A 291 -16.61 5.15 3.14
CA THR A 291 -15.46 4.49 2.50
C THR A 291 -15.14 5.14 1.16
N VAL A 292 -16.15 5.44 0.34
CA VAL A 292 -15.99 6.15 -0.95
C VAL A 292 -15.27 7.48 -0.77
N LYS A 293 -15.76 8.32 0.16
CA LYS A 293 -15.15 9.62 0.45
C LYS A 293 -13.74 9.48 1.00
N ALA A 294 -13.53 8.57 1.95
CA ALA A 294 -12.21 8.35 2.55
C ALA A 294 -11.17 7.93 1.51
N VAL A 295 -11.53 6.97 0.65
CA VAL A 295 -10.65 6.48 -0.43
C VAL A 295 -10.41 7.56 -1.49
N ALA A 296 -11.45 8.30 -1.91
CA ALA A 296 -11.31 9.37 -2.89
C ALA A 296 -10.41 10.50 -2.37
N ILE A 297 -10.65 10.98 -1.13
CA ILE A 297 -9.84 12.03 -0.51
C ILE A 297 -8.41 11.55 -0.28
N ALA A 298 -8.21 10.31 0.20
CA ALA A 298 -6.88 9.72 0.35
C ALA A 298 -6.14 9.61 -0.99
N GLY A 299 -6.84 9.22 -2.07
CA GLY A 299 -6.27 9.17 -3.43
C GLY A 299 -5.83 10.54 -3.92
N ILE A 300 -6.63 11.59 -3.69
CA ILE A 300 -6.28 12.98 -4.04
C ILE A 300 -5.09 13.46 -3.22
N ILE A 301 -5.08 13.23 -1.90
CA ILE A 301 -3.95 13.57 -1.03
C ILE A 301 -2.68 12.84 -1.50
N GLY A 302 -2.79 11.55 -1.80
CA GLY A 302 -1.69 10.75 -2.31
C GLY A 302 -1.14 11.29 -3.63
N PHE A 303 -2.02 11.65 -4.58
CA PHE A 303 -1.61 12.27 -5.83
C PHE A 303 -0.91 13.62 -5.61
N ILE A 304 -1.49 14.52 -4.81
CA ILE A 304 -0.90 15.83 -4.52
C ILE A 304 0.47 15.69 -3.85
N LEU A 305 0.60 14.81 -2.85
CA LEU A 305 1.87 14.59 -2.16
C LEU A 305 2.90 13.87 -3.01
N SER A 306 2.48 13.08 -4.01
CA SER A 306 3.39 12.43 -4.94
C SER A 306 4.11 13.42 -5.86
N LEU A 307 3.51 14.59 -6.13
CA LEU A 307 4.11 15.63 -6.99
C LEU A 307 5.42 16.20 -6.44
N SER A 308 5.63 16.17 -5.12
CA SER A 308 6.88 16.61 -4.49
C SER A 308 7.30 18.02 -4.93
N ILE A 309 8.56 18.20 -5.32
CA ILE A 309 9.15 19.47 -5.79
C ILE A 309 8.44 20.07 -7.01
N TRP A 310 7.67 19.27 -7.76
CA TRP A 310 6.91 19.74 -8.91
C TRP A 310 5.63 20.50 -8.54
N PHE A 311 5.27 20.52 -7.25
CA PHE A 311 4.16 21.30 -6.73
C PHE A 311 4.52 21.94 -5.38
N ALA A 312 4.63 23.27 -5.35
CA ALA A 312 5.18 24.00 -4.19
C ALA A 312 4.54 23.62 -2.82
N PRO A 313 3.20 23.45 -2.70
CA PRO A 313 2.61 22.98 -1.44
C PRO A 313 3.09 21.58 -1.03
N SER A 314 3.26 20.66 -1.98
CA SER A 314 3.79 19.32 -1.69
C SER A 314 5.25 19.40 -1.25
N ALA A 315 6.08 20.16 -1.97
CA ALA A 315 7.48 20.38 -1.61
C ALA A 315 7.62 20.95 -0.18
N TRP A 316 6.80 21.95 0.15
CA TRP A 316 6.78 22.54 1.48
C TRP A 316 6.41 21.51 2.55
N ILE A 317 5.31 20.77 2.38
CA ILE A 317 4.89 19.73 3.33
C ILE A 317 5.99 18.69 3.53
N LEU A 318 6.59 18.18 2.45
CA LEU A 318 7.64 17.14 2.52
C LEU A 318 8.92 17.64 3.16
N SER A 319 9.17 18.95 3.18
CA SER A 319 10.30 19.55 3.87
C SER A 319 10.10 19.75 5.38
N GLN A 320 8.95 19.35 5.95
CA GLN A 320 8.64 19.54 7.38
C GLN A 320 8.76 18.25 8.20
N GLY A 321 9.43 18.32 9.35
CA GLY A 321 9.41 17.29 10.40
C GLY A 321 9.52 15.85 9.88
N ILE A 322 8.59 14.99 10.29
CA ILE A 322 8.55 13.58 9.91
C ILE A 322 8.33 13.35 8.41
N MET A 323 7.75 14.32 7.69
CA MET A 323 7.46 14.22 6.26
C MET A 323 8.74 14.21 5.43
N ARG A 324 9.86 14.73 5.96
CA ARG A 324 11.19 14.59 5.33
C ARG A 324 11.58 13.14 5.12
N GLY A 325 11.12 12.24 6.00
CA GLY A 325 11.33 10.79 5.84
C GLY A 325 10.67 10.24 4.57
N MET A 326 9.65 10.90 4.03
CA MET A 326 8.97 10.53 2.78
C MET A 326 9.72 11.05 1.54
N ARG A 327 11.06 10.96 1.53
CA ARG A 327 11.92 11.45 0.45
C ARG A 327 11.56 10.92 -0.95
N ASP A 328 11.15 9.64 -1.01
CA ASP A 328 10.58 9.01 -2.20
C ASP A 328 9.07 9.27 -2.22
N SER A 329 8.67 10.38 -2.84
CA SER A 329 7.26 10.81 -2.90
C SER A 329 6.41 9.88 -3.77
N HIS A 330 7.00 9.08 -4.66
CA HIS A 330 6.26 8.12 -5.46
C HIS A 330 5.57 7.06 -4.57
N LYS A 331 5.96 6.90 -3.30
CA LYS A 331 5.24 6.05 -2.34
C LYS A 331 3.80 6.49 -2.09
N PHE A 332 3.48 7.78 -2.23
CA PHE A 332 2.11 8.28 -2.06
C PHE A 332 1.12 7.76 -3.12
N VAL A 333 1.62 7.30 -4.28
CA VAL A 333 0.83 6.66 -5.34
C VAL A 333 0.10 5.40 -4.85
N VAL A 334 0.53 4.78 -3.74
CA VAL A 334 -0.21 3.69 -3.06
C VAL A 334 -1.68 4.04 -2.84
N LEU A 335 -1.96 5.26 -2.36
CA LEU A 335 -3.33 5.71 -2.07
C LEU A 335 -4.12 5.91 -3.36
N LEU A 336 -3.46 6.38 -4.41
CA LEU A 336 -4.07 6.54 -5.74
C LEU A 336 -4.39 5.18 -6.37
N ALA A 337 -3.49 4.21 -6.27
CA ALA A 337 -3.72 2.84 -6.75
C ALA A 337 -4.91 2.18 -6.05
N LEU A 338 -5.03 2.37 -4.73
CA LEU A 338 -6.21 1.90 -3.97
C LEU A 338 -7.48 2.61 -4.44
N ALA A 339 -7.40 3.92 -4.69
CA ALA A 339 -8.53 4.70 -5.17
C ALA A 339 -9.02 4.21 -6.54
N TYR A 340 -8.13 4.00 -7.51
CA TYR A 340 -8.55 3.49 -8.81
C TYR A 340 -9.11 2.07 -8.76
N SER A 341 -8.52 1.22 -7.93
CA SER A 341 -9.00 -0.15 -7.72
C SER A 341 -10.40 -0.17 -7.12
N TYR A 342 -10.59 0.48 -5.98
CA TYR A 342 -11.85 0.41 -5.24
C TYR A 342 -12.96 1.25 -5.90
N LEU A 343 -12.67 2.51 -6.27
CA LEU A 343 -13.68 3.40 -6.84
C LEU A 343 -14.07 2.95 -8.25
N GLY A 344 -13.12 2.47 -9.05
CA GLY A 344 -13.43 1.92 -10.36
C GLY A 344 -14.25 0.63 -10.32
N ALA A 345 -14.17 -0.15 -9.23
CA ALA A 345 -14.97 -1.36 -9.06
C ALA A 345 -16.45 -1.08 -8.73
N ILE A 346 -16.74 0.10 -8.18
CA ILE A 346 -18.10 0.49 -7.77
C ILE A 346 -18.76 1.49 -8.74
N GLY A 347 -18.01 1.95 -9.74
CA GLY A 347 -18.51 2.70 -10.90
C GLY A 347 -18.89 1.74 -12.00
#